data_AF-A0A815MQC9-F1
#
_entry.id   AF-A0A815MQC9-F1
#
_cell.length_a   1.000
_cell.length_b   1.000
_cell.length_c   1.000
_cell.angle_alpha   90.00
_cell.angle_beta   90.00
_cell.angle_gamma   90.00
#
_symmetry.space_group_name_H-M   'P 1'
#
loop_
_entity.id
_entity.type
_entity.pdbx_description
1 polymer ?
#
loop_
_entity_poly.entity_id
_entity_poly.type
_entity_poly.pdbx_seq_one_letter_code
_entity_poly.pdbx_strand_id
1 'polypeptide(L)'
;MKLESMQRRLYGRYKLIIDESDDESAVRLLFQTGIIDPNQTEVFRMSDFSDDINNELRNVEILSTIKLCMETGKTILMVNTGRIHGSLYDVFNQNFSIMATGDTRKIFSKVAIGSKTVDVVVNDNFQCIVHINRHEFDDIPAPFLSRFQKYSLSIVDFYRIQFQRLSSEEQNIMNNVENKMQTFIKHFGQQYLYGLNDNTLYSCLLLVIETDENRQCSISNIHQSYSQLNIKTKRFIEENPGNKQQCLLRFILSKLIQIASPESIIFKLPTFQDKFAQSLFKNYFQYQEHFNIENFVRELIQKHENQSSYPITTDTHTEINTIMTTKVIIYTRTSPYVVGINKASKYQLFNKQNNNTFDENINDLVEILNLVSSSVILTIYN
;
A
#
# COMPACT_ATOMS: atom_id res chain seq x y z
N MET A 1 -32.76 -21.37 18.38
CA MET A 1 -32.02 -22.65 18.32
C MET A 1 -30.58 -22.33 17.96
N LYS A 2 -29.59 -22.61 18.83
CA LYS A 2 -28.17 -22.38 18.51
C LYS A 2 -27.76 -23.35 17.39
N LEU A 3 -26.98 -22.89 16.41
CA LEU A 3 -26.46 -23.77 15.35
C LEU A 3 -25.78 -25.01 15.93
N GLU A 4 -26.20 -26.19 15.47
CA GLU A 4 -25.51 -27.45 15.78
C GLU A 4 -24.08 -27.40 15.24
N SER A 5 -23.15 -28.05 15.96
CA SER A 5 -21.71 -28.06 15.68
C SER A 5 -21.34 -28.50 14.26
N MET A 6 -22.18 -29.29 13.59
CA MET A 6 -22.02 -29.71 12.18
C MET A 6 -22.27 -28.57 11.18
N GLN A 7 -23.16 -27.62 11.47
CA GLN A 7 -23.49 -26.51 10.55
C GLN A 7 -22.59 -25.29 10.74
N ARG A 8 -21.95 -25.12 11.91
CA ARG A 8 -20.81 -24.20 12.08
C ARG A 8 -19.68 -24.48 11.06
N ARG A 9 -19.64 -25.70 10.52
CA ARG A 9 -18.65 -26.15 9.54
C ARG A 9 -18.88 -25.58 8.14
N LEU A 10 -20.06 -25.02 7.84
CA LEU A 10 -20.36 -24.38 6.55
C LEU A 10 -19.75 -22.97 6.45
N TYR A 11 -19.60 -22.27 7.57
CA TYR A 11 -19.01 -20.93 7.63
C TYR A 11 -17.66 -21.04 8.33
N GLY A 12 -16.56 -20.99 7.56
CA GLY A 12 -15.23 -20.91 8.15
C GLY A 12 -15.12 -19.74 9.15
N ARG A 13 -14.17 -19.82 10.08
CA ARG A 13 -13.90 -18.70 11.00
C ARG A 13 -13.60 -17.42 10.21
N TYR A 14 -13.89 -16.28 10.81
CA TYR A 14 -13.39 -15.00 10.32
C TYR A 14 -11.86 -14.96 10.37
N LYS A 15 -11.26 -14.07 9.60
CA LYS A 15 -9.82 -14.09 9.33
C LYS A 15 -9.13 -13.03 10.17
N LEU A 16 -8.00 -13.40 10.76
CA LEU A 16 -7.09 -12.47 11.42
C LEU A 16 -5.79 -12.47 10.62
N ILE A 17 -5.45 -11.30 10.08
CA ILE A 17 -4.23 -11.07 9.33
C ILE A 17 -3.24 -10.42 10.27
N ILE A 18 -2.13 -11.11 10.47
CA ILE A 18 -0.96 -10.64 11.21
C ILE A 18 -0.01 -10.09 10.15
N ASP A 19 0.13 -8.79 10.13
CA ASP A 19 1.03 -8.10 9.22
C ASP A 19 2.43 -8.07 9.83
N GLU A 20 3.39 -8.72 9.15
CA GLU A 20 4.80 -8.69 9.56
C GLU A 20 5.46 -7.33 9.24
N SER A 21 4.78 -6.45 8.48
CA SER A 21 5.18 -5.07 8.26
C SER A 21 4.53 -4.12 9.25
N ASP A 22 5.20 -2.99 9.52
CA ASP A 22 4.66 -1.92 10.37
C ASP A 22 3.86 -0.86 9.57
N ASP A 23 3.70 -1.03 8.25
CA ASP A 23 3.14 -0.04 7.33
C ASP A 23 1.87 -0.50 6.59
N GLU A 24 1.13 -1.45 7.15
CA GLU A 24 -0.06 -2.07 6.54
C GLU A 24 0.22 -2.65 5.12
N SER A 25 1.47 -3.02 4.81
CA SER A 25 1.82 -3.49 3.48
C SER A 25 1.08 -4.76 3.10
N ALA A 26 0.77 -5.65 4.06
CA ALA A 26 -0.02 -6.84 3.75
C ALA A 26 -1.42 -6.48 3.28
N VAL A 27 -2.07 -5.48 3.90
CA VAL A 27 -3.39 -4.98 3.48
C VAL A 27 -3.33 -4.46 2.05
N ARG A 28 -2.34 -3.61 1.75
CA ARG A 28 -2.16 -3.07 0.39
C ARG A 28 -1.98 -4.18 -0.64
N LEU A 29 -1.12 -5.16 -0.34
CA LEU A 29 -0.84 -6.28 -1.23
C LEU A 29 -2.04 -7.19 -1.45
N LEU A 30 -2.91 -7.39 -0.46
CA LEU A 30 -4.13 -8.18 -0.62
C LEU A 30 -5.10 -7.59 -1.64
N PHE A 31 -5.24 -6.26 -1.66
CA PHE A 31 -6.02 -5.56 -2.68
C PHE A 31 -5.32 -5.59 -4.04
N GLN A 32 -4.02 -5.28 -4.08
CA GLN A 32 -3.24 -5.27 -5.33
C GLN A 32 -3.20 -6.63 -6.04
N THR A 33 -3.21 -7.72 -5.28
CA THR A 33 -3.21 -9.08 -5.83
C THR A 33 -4.60 -9.62 -6.17
N GLY A 34 -5.66 -8.85 -5.92
CA GLY A 34 -7.04 -9.28 -6.16
C GLY A 34 -7.46 -10.47 -5.28
N ILE A 35 -6.82 -10.65 -4.13
CA ILE A 35 -7.27 -11.62 -3.11
C ILE A 35 -8.52 -11.06 -2.41
N ILE A 36 -8.51 -9.75 -2.15
CA ILE A 36 -9.65 -9.02 -1.62
C ILE A 36 -10.18 -8.12 -2.74
N ASP A 37 -11.48 -8.27 -3.05
CA ASP A 37 -12.16 -7.42 -4.00
C ASP A 37 -12.51 -6.07 -3.34
N PRO A 38 -11.98 -4.93 -3.84
CA PRO A 38 -12.34 -3.62 -3.33
C PRO A 38 -13.84 -3.30 -3.48
N ASN A 39 -14.52 -3.86 -4.49
CA ASN A 39 -15.95 -3.62 -4.73
C ASN A 39 -16.87 -4.27 -3.70
N GLN A 40 -16.40 -5.37 -3.11
CA GLN A 40 -17.16 -6.13 -2.12
C GLN A 40 -16.63 -5.93 -0.70
N THR A 41 -15.60 -5.09 -0.51
CA THR A 41 -14.94 -4.94 0.79
C THR A 41 -14.95 -3.50 1.27
N GLU A 42 -15.46 -3.29 2.48
CA GLU A 42 -15.45 -2.01 3.15
C GLU A 42 -14.35 -1.97 4.22
N VAL A 43 -13.49 -0.95 4.17
CA VAL A 43 -12.33 -0.85 5.07
C VAL A 43 -12.62 0.15 6.19
N PHE A 44 -12.58 -0.33 7.43
CA PHE A 44 -12.73 0.48 8.63
C PHE A 44 -11.38 0.72 9.26
N ARG A 45 -10.93 1.98 9.24
CA ARG A 45 -9.72 2.46 9.93
C ARG A 45 -10.12 3.37 11.07
N MET A 46 -9.62 3.07 12.27
CA MET A 46 -9.75 4.00 13.39
C MET A 46 -8.41 4.66 13.70
N SER A 47 -8.50 5.87 14.22
CA SER A 47 -7.36 6.75 14.49
C SER A 47 -6.81 6.51 15.90
N ASP A 48 -5.49 6.52 16.06
CA ASP A 48 -4.82 6.46 17.37
C ASP A 48 -4.51 7.84 17.96
N PHE A 49 -4.92 8.93 17.29
CA PHE A 49 -4.72 10.26 17.84
C PHE A 49 -5.56 10.44 19.11
N SER A 50 -4.95 11.01 20.16
CA SER A 50 -5.57 11.17 21.49
C SER A 50 -6.94 11.85 21.45
N ASP A 51 -7.10 12.82 20.55
CA ASP A 51 -8.33 13.59 20.40
C ASP A 51 -9.47 12.76 19.78
N ASP A 52 -9.12 11.74 18.98
CA ASP A 52 -10.06 10.82 18.33
C ASP A 52 -10.40 9.60 19.19
N ILE A 53 -9.63 9.33 20.26
CA ILE A 53 -9.84 8.14 21.10
C ILE A 53 -11.17 8.23 21.86
N ASN A 54 -11.52 9.43 22.35
CA ASN A 54 -12.71 9.66 23.18
C ASN A 54 -14.00 9.93 22.40
N ASN A 55 -13.96 9.84 21.07
CA ASN A 55 -15.13 10.13 20.23
C ASN A 55 -16.04 8.91 20.09
N GLU A 56 -16.90 8.70 21.09
CA GLU A 56 -17.89 7.61 21.09
C GLU A 56 -18.90 7.70 19.93
N LEU A 57 -19.20 8.90 19.44
CA LEU A 57 -20.10 9.07 18.29
C LEU A 57 -19.53 8.38 17.05
N ARG A 58 -18.21 8.54 16.81
CA ARG A 58 -17.52 7.87 15.71
C ARG A 58 -17.54 6.35 15.83
N ASN A 59 -17.43 5.81 17.05
CA ASN A 59 -17.57 4.37 17.30
C ASN A 59 -18.97 3.87 16.90
N VAL A 60 -20.01 4.61 17.30
CA VAL A 60 -21.41 4.30 16.99
C VAL A 60 -21.68 4.38 15.49
N GLU A 61 -21.13 5.38 14.79
CA GLU A 61 -21.23 5.51 13.34
C GLU A 61 -20.59 4.32 12.63
N ILE A 62 -19.34 3.97 12.97
CA ILE A 62 -18.64 2.83 12.39
C ILE A 62 -19.41 1.52 12.62
N LEU A 63 -19.90 1.29 13.84
CA LEU A 63 -20.69 0.10 14.16
C LEU A 63 -22.02 0.04 13.39
N SER A 64 -22.64 1.19 13.15
CA SER A 64 -23.86 1.29 12.36
C SER A 64 -23.61 0.96 10.89
N THR A 65 -22.47 1.39 10.34
CA THR A 65 -22.04 1.02 8.99
C THR A 65 -21.69 -0.48 8.90
N ILE A 66 -20.96 -1.02 9.87
CA ILE A 66 -20.67 -2.46 9.95
C ILE A 66 -21.96 -3.28 9.98
N LYS A 67 -22.97 -2.85 10.74
CA LYS A 67 -24.31 -3.47 10.73
C LYS A 67 -24.88 -3.52 9.32
N LEU A 68 -24.80 -2.44 8.55
CA LEU A 68 -25.27 -2.41 7.16
C LEU A 68 -24.46 -3.37 6.27
N CYS A 69 -23.13 -3.44 6.42
CA CYS A 69 -22.29 -4.41 5.70
C CYS A 69 -22.71 -5.86 6.01
N MET A 70 -23.02 -6.16 7.28
CA MET A 70 -23.51 -7.47 7.72
C MET A 70 -24.84 -7.84 7.07
N GLU A 71 -25.78 -6.90 6.98
CA GLU A 71 -27.10 -7.10 6.38
C GLU A 71 -27.02 -7.27 4.85
N THR A 72 -26.11 -6.54 4.21
CA THR A 72 -25.92 -6.55 2.75
C THR A 72 -24.96 -7.63 2.24
N GLY A 73 -24.16 -8.24 3.12
CA GLY A 73 -23.19 -9.28 2.77
C GLY A 73 -21.85 -8.77 2.25
N LYS A 74 -21.54 -7.48 2.45
CA LYS A 74 -20.21 -6.94 2.14
C LYS A 74 -19.16 -7.48 3.11
N THR A 75 -17.96 -7.73 2.60
CA THR A 75 -16.81 -8.05 3.44
C THR A 75 -16.37 -6.80 4.20
N ILE A 76 -15.96 -6.95 5.46
CA ILE A 76 -15.35 -5.86 6.23
C ILE A 76 -13.88 -6.16 6.49
N LEU A 77 -13.02 -5.17 6.26
CA LEU A 77 -11.63 -5.19 6.66
C LEU A 77 -11.44 -4.18 7.79
N MET A 78 -11.03 -4.66 8.95
CA MET A 78 -10.95 -3.88 10.17
C MET A 78 -9.49 -3.66 10.54
N VAL A 79 -9.01 -2.42 10.40
CA VAL A 79 -7.63 -1.99 10.67
C VAL A 79 -7.65 -1.07 11.89
N ASN A 80 -6.85 -1.41 12.89
CA ASN A 80 -6.77 -0.66 14.15
C ASN A 80 -8.14 -0.42 14.82
N THR A 81 -8.96 -1.47 14.94
CA THR A 81 -10.36 -1.36 15.43
C THR A 81 -10.57 -1.93 16.83
N GLY A 82 -9.51 -2.07 17.62
CA GLY A 82 -9.54 -2.73 18.94
C GLY A 82 -10.65 -2.21 19.85
N ARG A 83 -10.93 -0.90 19.79
CA ARG A 83 -11.96 -0.20 20.59
C ARG A 83 -13.37 -0.76 20.40
N ILE A 84 -13.71 -1.24 19.20
CA ILE A 84 -15.06 -1.73 18.89
C ILE A 84 -15.16 -3.26 18.89
N HIS A 85 -14.08 -3.99 19.18
CA HIS A 85 -14.08 -5.46 19.17
C HIS A 85 -15.03 -6.04 20.22
N GLY A 86 -15.16 -5.39 21.37
CA GLY A 86 -16.13 -5.78 22.42
C GLY A 86 -17.58 -5.73 21.92
N SER A 87 -17.91 -4.74 21.10
CA SER A 87 -19.25 -4.57 20.51
C SER A 87 -19.63 -5.65 19.51
N LEU A 88 -18.63 -6.28 18.87
CA LEU A 88 -18.78 -7.32 17.86
C LEU A 88 -18.53 -8.73 18.44
N TYR A 89 -18.49 -8.86 19.76
CA TYR A 89 -18.10 -10.10 20.42
C TYR A 89 -18.92 -11.32 19.97
N ASP A 90 -20.25 -11.20 19.90
CA ASP A 90 -21.11 -12.32 19.46
C ASP A 90 -20.90 -12.65 17.98
N VAL A 91 -20.61 -11.65 17.15
CA VAL A 91 -20.28 -11.82 15.73
C VAL A 91 -18.98 -12.62 15.59
N PHE A 92 -17.92 -12.23 16.30
CA PHE A 92 -16.62 -12.91 16.24
C PHE A 92 -16.67 -14.35 16.77
N ASN A 93 -17.52 -14.61 17.78
CA ASN A 93 -17.76 -15.97 18.25
C ASN A 93 -18.65 -16.80 17.33
N GLN A 94 -19.21 -16.19 16.27
CA GLN A 94 -20.25 -16.80 15.42
C GLN A 94 -21.42 -17.32 16.26
N ASN A 95 -21.80 -16.56 17.30
CA ASN A 95 -22.92 -16.84 18.18
C ASN A 95 -24.23 -16.47 17.48
N PHE A 96 -24.58 -17.22 16.45
CA PHE A 96 -25.75 -16.93 15.63
C PHE A 96 -27.02 -17.62 16.11
N SER A 97 -28.14 -16.92 16.00
CA SER A 97 -29.49 -17.46 16.14
C SER A 97 -30.19 -17.49 14.79
N ILE A 98 -30.79 -18.62 14.45
CA ILE A 98 -31.56 -18.76 13.21
C ILE A 98 -33.04 -18.54 13.52
N MET A 99 -33.69 -17.68 12.74
CA MET A 99 -35.15 -17.59 12.70
C MET A 99 -35.61 -17.98 11.30
N ALA A 100 -36.46 -19.01 11.23
CA ALA A 100 -37.15 -19.39 10.01
C ALA A 100 -38.45 -18.59 9.93
N THR A 101 -38.60 -17.77 8.88
CA THR A 101 -39.85 -17.05 8.59
C THR A 101 -40.35 -17.54 7.23
N GLY A 102 -41.33 -18.46 7.27
CA GLY A 102 -41.77 -19.20 6.07
C GLY A 102 -40.64 -20.05 5.48
N ASP A 103 -40.44 -19.95 4.16
CA ASP A 103 -39.38 -20.68 3.43
C ASP A 103 -37.99 -20.03 3.54
N THR A 104 -37.89 -18.84 4.15
CA THR A 104 -36.62 -18.12 4.27
C THR A 104 -36.01 -18.27 5.67
N ARG A 105 -34.73 -18.64 5.73
CA ARG A 105 -33.95 -18.70 6.97
C ARG A 105 -33.09 -17.45 7.07
N LYS A 106 -33.22 -16.72 8.17
CA LYS A 106 -32.37 -15.57 8.49
C LYS A 106 -31.48 -15.89 9.68
N ILE A 107 -30.21 -15.55 9.55
CA ILE A 107 -29.20 -15.68 10.59
C ILE A 107 -29.10 -14.33 11.30
N PHE A 108 -29.10 -14.34 12.63
CA PHE A 108 -28.99 -13.13 13.44
C PHE A 108 -27.80 -13.24 14.39
N SER A 109 -27.13 -12.12 14.63
CA SER A 109 -26.10 -11.96 15.66
C SER A 109 -26.37 -10.71 16.48
N LYS A 110 -25.95 -10.70 17.74
CA LYS A 110 -26.02 -9.52 18.58
C LYS A 110 -24.85 -8.59 18.31
N VAL A 111 -25.12 -7.30 18.22
CA VAL A 111 -24.12 -6.23 18.13
C VAL A 111 -24.46 -5.15 19.15
N ALA A 112 -23.49 -4.72 19.95
CA ALA A 112 -23.67 -3.58 20.85
C ALA A 112 -23.37 -2.28 20.12
N ILE A 113 -24.34 -1.36 20.06
CA ILE A 113 -24.20 -0.05 19.44
C ILE A 113 -24.57 1.00 20.49
N GLY A 114 -23.57 1.74 20.96
CA GLY A 114 -23.71 2.62 22.12
C GLY A 114 -24.17 1.84 23.35
N SER A 115 -25.26 2.27 23.97
CA SER A 115 -25.82 1.62 25.18
C SER A 115 -26.81 0.49 24.89
N LYS A 116 -27.04 0.12 23.62
CA LYS A 116 -28.06 -0.86 23.22
C LYS A 116 -27.44 -2.05 22.53
N THR A 117 -27.95 -3.25 22.81
CA THR A 117 -27.66 -4.44 22.01
C THR A 117 -28.78 -4.67 21.01
N VAL A 118 -28.42 -4.82 19.74
CA VAL A 118 -29.36 -4.99 18.63
C VAL A 118 -29.12 -6.34 17.97
N ASP A 119 -30.19 -7.03 17.58
CA ASP A 119 -30.10 -8.22 16.75
C ASP A 119 -29.95 -7.79 15.29
N VAL A 120 -28.83 -8.16 14.68
CA VAL A 120 -28.45 -7.81 13.31
C VAL A 120 -28.55 -9.05 12.43
N VAL A 121 -29.18 -8.92 11.27
CA VAL A 121 -29.20 -9.99 10.27
C VAL A 121 -27.79 -10.13 9.67
N VAL A 122 -27.27 -11.35 9.66
CA VAL A 122 -25.99 -11.69 9.05
C VAL A 122 -26.27 -12.37 7.72
N ASN A 123 -25.85 -11.74 6.63
CA ASN A 123 -25.91 -12.33 5.30
C ASN A 123 -24.89 -13.47 5.17
N ASP A 124 -25.22 -14.50 4.41
CA ASP A 124 -24.35 -15.67 4.21
C ASP A 124 -23.00 -15.32 3.56
N ASN A 125 -22.96 -14.29 2.72
CA ASN A 125 -21.75 -13.83 2.04
C ASN A 125 -20.87 -12.92 2.90
N PHE A 126 -21.37 -12.47 4.06
CA PHE A 126 -20.63 -11.57 4.93
C PHE A 126 -19.33 -12.22 5.44
N GLN A 127 -18.21 -11.55 5.21
CA GLN A 127 -16.91 -11.94 5.74
C GLN A 127 -16.31 -10.80 6.58
N CYS A 128 -15.60 -11.18 7.63
CA CYS A 128 -14.84 -10.25 8.46
C CYS A 128 -13.36 -10.64 8.42
N ILE A 129 -12.53 -9.62 8.18
CA ILE A 129 -11.08 -9.69 8.20
C ILE A 129 -10.60 -8.65 9.22
N VAL A 130 -9.90 -9.10 10.25
CA VAL A 130 -9.26 -8.22 11.23
C VAL A 130 -7.78 -8.17 10.90
N HIS A 131 -7.22 -6.97 10.78
CA HIS A 131 -5.79 -6.74 10.62
C HIS A 131 -5.20 -6.31 11.96
N ILE A 132 -4.03 -6.87 12.27
CA ILE A 132 -3.19 -6.51 13.41
C ILE A 132 -1.73 -6.50 12.99
N ASN A 133 -0.92 -5.65 13.62
CA ASN A 133 0.52 -5.66 13.40
C ASN A 133 1.18 -6.79 14.19
N ARG A 134 2.33 -7.27 13.73
CA ARG A 134 3.07 -8.34 14.41
C ARG A 134 3.45 -8.00 15.84
N HIS A 135 3.82 -6.75 16.10
CA HIS A 135 4.22 -6.27 17.42
C HIS A 135 3.06 -6.22 18.43
N GLU A 136 1.81 -6.09 17.97
CA GLU A 136 0.61 -6.11 18.82
C GLU A 136 0.14 -7.52 19.16
N PHE A 137 0.58 -8.53 18.39
CA PHE A 137 0.06 -9.89 18.48
C PHE A 137 0.19 -10.51 19.88
N ASP A 138 1.31 -10.24 20.56
CA ASP A 138 1.61 -10.82 21.87
C ASP A 138 0.80 -10.16 23.00
N ASP A 139 0.34 -8.92 22.81
CA ASP A 139 -0.48 -8.18 23.77
C ASP A 139 -1.97 -8.56 23.67
N ILE A 140 -2.40 -9.13 22.55
CA ILE A 140 -3.80 -9.48 22.32
C ILE A 140 -4.18 -10.74 23.12
N PRO A 141 -5.27 -10.70 23.91
CA PRO A 141 -5.69 -11.84 24.71
C PRO A 141 -5.92 -13.11 23.88
N ALA A 142 -5.33 -14.23 24.31
CA ALA A 142 -5.50 -15.53 23.66
C ALA A 142 -6.97 -15.93 23.37
N PRO A 143 -7.96 -15.63 24.25
CA PRO A 143 -9.37 -15.87 23.94
C PRO A 143 -9.84 -15.14 22.68
N PHE A 144 -9.42 -13.90 22.46
CA PHE A 144 -9.75 -13.15 21.25
C PHE A 144 -9.13 -13.82 20.01
N LEU A 145 -7.83 -14.09 20.06
CA LEU A 145 -7.11 -14.76 18.98
C LEU A 145 -7.73 -16.12 18.61
N SER A 146 -8.30 -16.84 19.59
CA SER A 146 -8.92 -18.16 19.38
C SER A 146 -10.21 -18.14 18.54
N ARG A 147 -10.80 -16.96 18.29
CA ARG A 147 -12.04 -16.79 17.52
C ARG A 147 -11.81 -16.76 16.01
N PHE A 148 -10.59 -16.44 15.59
CA PHE A 148 -10.25 -16.23 14.20
C PHE A 148 -9.38 -17.36 13.65
N GLN A 149 -9.36 -17.49 12.32
CA GLN A 149 -8.33 -18.19 11.58
C GLN A 149 -7.19 -17.21 11.28
N LYS A 150 -5.97 -17.55 11.67
CA LYS A 150 -4.83 -16.64 11.68
C LYS A 150 -3.94 -16.86 10.45
N TYR A 151 -3.47 -15.77 9.86
CA TYR A 151 -2.54 -15.76 8.75
C TYR A 151 -1.44 -14.73 9.04
N SER A 152 -0.18 -15.15 9.14
CA SER A 152 0.95 -14.21 9.02
C SER A 152 1.19 -13.95 7.55
N LEU A 153 1.27 -12.68 7.18
CA LEU A 153 1.59 -12.24 5.84
C LEU A 153 2.76 -11.26 5.91
N SER A 154 3.82 -11.58 5.17
CA SER A 154 4.93 -10.67 4.89
C SER A 154 5.01 -10.35 3.40
N ILE A 155 5.66 -9.24 3.06
CA ILE A 155 5.99 -8.89 1.68
C ILE A 155 6.78 -10.03 1.00
N VAL A 156 7.63 -10.72 1.77
CA VAL A 156 8.40 -11.87 1.31
C VAL A 156 7.47 -13.01 0.88
N ASP A 157 6.40 -13.28 1.60
CA ASP A 157 5.45 -14.35 1.26
C ASP A 157 4.76 -14.05 -0.08
N PHE A 158 4.33 -12.80 -0.29
CA PHE A 158 3.76 -12.37 -1.57
C PHE A 158 4.77 -12.55 -2.71
N TYR A 159 6.02 -12.12 -2.52
CA TYR A 159 7.08 -12.32 -3.50
C TYR A 159 7.29 -13.80 -3.81
N ARG A 160 7.39 -14.66 -2.80
CA ARG A 160 7.63 -16.10 -3.00
C ARG A 160 6.49 -16.77 -3.76
N ILE A 161 5.24 -16.42 -3.47
CA ILE A 161 4.06 -16.96 -4.16
C ILE A 161 4.07 -16.55 -5.64
N GLN A 162 4.36 -15.28 -5.92
CA GLN A 162 4.40 -14.78 -7.31
C GLN A 162 5.62 -15.32 -8.05
N PHE A 163 6.78 -15.37 -7.42
CA PHE A 163 8.02 -15.94 -7.97
C PHE A 163 7.84 -17.39 -8.40
N GLN A 164 7.16 -18.21 -7.59
CA GLN A 164 6.88 -19.62 -7.91
C GLN A 164 5.97 -19.80 -9.15
N ARG A 165 5.19 -18.77 -9.51
CA ARG A 165 4.32 -18.78 -10.69
C ARG A 165 5.03 -18.35 -11.97
N LEU A 166 6.25 -17.81 -11.87
CA LEU A 166 7.06 -17.41 -13.03
C LEU A 166 7.64 -18.65 -13.75
N SER A 167 7.99 -18.48 -15.03
CA SER A 167 8.71 -19.50 -15.78
C SER A 167 10.15 -19.71 -15.26
N SER A 168 10.75 -20.87 -15.54
CA SER A 168 12.10 -21.20 -15.07
C SER A 168 13.17 -20.21 -15.55
N GLU A 169 13.02 -19.65 -16.76
CA GLU A 169 13.94 -18.63 -17.28
C GLU A 169 13.84 -17.31 -16.51
N GLU A 170 12.62 -16.87 -16.21
CA GLU A 170 12.34 -15.65 -15.44
C GLU A 170 12.81 -15.79 -13.99
N GLN A 171 12.61 -16.96 -13.38
CA GLN A 171 13.12 -17.24 -12.03
C GLN A 171 14.66 -17.10 -11.98
N ASN A 172 15.39 -17.58 -12.99
CA ASN A 172 16.83 -17.43 -13.07
C ASN A 172 17.26 -15.96 -13.20
N ILE A 173 16.54 -15.17 -14.01
CA ILE A 173 16.78 -13.73 -14.15
C ILE A 173 16.56 -13.05 -12.79
N MET A 174 15.45 -13.34 -12.13
CA MET A 174 15.08 -12.71 -10.87
C MET A 174 16.05 -13.07 -9.73
N ASN A 175 16.45 -14.35 -9.62
CA ASN A 175 17.48 -14.78 -8.66
C ASN A 175 18.81 -14.03 -8.87
N ASN A 176 19.23 -13.83 -10.12
CA ASN A 176 20.45 -13.07 -10.40
C ASN A 176 20.32 -11.59 -10.02
N VAL A 177 19.14 -11.01 -10.23
CA VAL A 177 18.85 -9.61 -9.85
C VAL A 177 18.82 -9.47 -8.33
N GLU A 178 18.16 -10.38 -7.62
CA GLU A 178 18.12 -10.45 -6.16
C GLU A 178 19.52 -10.55 -5.56
N ASN A 179 20.35 -11.49 -6.03
CA ASN A 179 21.73 -11.66 -5.56
C ASN A 179 22.58 -10.40 -5.76
N LYS A 180 22.43 -9.73 -6.91
CA LYS A 180 23.15 -8.47 -7.18
C LYS A 180 22.66 -7.34 -6.28
N MET A 181 21.35 -7.26 -6.04
CA MET A 181 20.76 -6.25 -5.17
C MET A 181 21.25 -6.42 -3.73
N GLN A 182 21.27 -7.65 -3.22
CA GLN A 182 21.83 -7.96 -1.90
C GLN A 182 23.32 -7.60 -1.80
N THR A 183 24.10 -7.91 -2.85
CA THR A 183 25.52 -7.54 -2.92
C THR A 183 25.71 -6.01 -2.91
N PHE A 184 24.87 -5.28 -3.66
CA PHE A 184 24.89 -3.82 -3.70
C PHE A 184 24.55 -3.20 -2.34
N ILE A 185 23.47 -3.66 -1.69
CA ILE A 185 23.05 -3.20 -0.37
C ILE A 185 24.17 -3.45 0.66
N LYS A 186 24.76 -4.65 0.65
CA LYS A 186 25.87 -5.01 1.54
C LYS A 186 27.12 -4.15 1.31
N HIS A 187 27.43 -3.83 0.05
CA HIS A 187 28.57 -2.99 -0.32
C HIS A 187 28.40 -1.53 0.10
N PHE A 188 27.21 -0.96 -0.16
CA PHE A 188 26.89 0.40 0.24
C PHE A 188 26.83 0.53 1.77
N GLY A 189 26.11 -0.38 2.42
CA GLY A 189 25.78 -0.32 3.84
C GLY A 189 24.41 0.33 4.07
N GLN A 190 23.61 -0.27 4.94
CA GLN A 190 22.24 0.16 5.23
C GLN A 190 22.18 1.60 5.76
N GLN A 191 23.20 2.06 6.50
CA GLN A 191 23.22 3.40 7.07
C GLN A 191 23.22 4.54 6.04
N TYR A 192 23.52 4.25 4.78
CA TYR A 192 23.58 5.25 3.70
C TYR A 192 22.33 5.28 2.82
N LEU A 193 21.41 4.34 3.02
CA LEU A 193 20.15 4.19 2.30
C LEU A 193 19.00 4.52 3.25
N TYR A 194 18.46 5.74 3.16
CA TYR A 194 17.46 6.22 4.09
C TYR A 194 16.13 5.49 3.92
N GLY A 195 15.55 5.03 5.04
CA GLY A 195 14.30 4.27 5.01
C GLY A 195 14.43 2.83 4.49
N LEU A 196 15.65 2.34 4.23
CA LEU A 196 15.86 0.95 3.85
C LEU A 196 15.51 0.02 5.01
N ASN A 197 14.52 -0.84 4.78
CA ASN A 197 14.15 -1.94 5.67
C ASN A 197 14.35 -3.30 4.96
N ASP A 198 14.25 -4.39 5.73
CA ASP A 198 14.44 -5.75 5.23
C ASP A 198 13.41 -6.11 4.11
N ASN A 199 12.25 -5.46 4.14
CA ASN A 199 11.18 -5.65 3.16
C ASN A 199 11.39 -4.85 1.87
N THR A 200 12.27 -3.84 1.84
CA THR A 200 12.44 -2.92 0.71
C THR A 200 12.96 -3.64 -0.53
N LEU A 201 13.80 -4.66 -0.33
CA LEU A 201 14.31 -5.48 -1.41
C LEU A 201 13.16 -6.22 -2.11
N TYR A 202 12.33 -6.91 -1.33
CA TYR A 202 11.22 -7.69 -1.85
C TYR A 202 10.09 -6.83 -2.40
N SER A 203 9.86 -5.64 -1.84
CA SER A 203 8.89 -4.69 -2.41
C SER A 203 9.35 -4.20 -3.78
N CYS A 204 10.65 -3.93 -3.97
CA CYS A 204 11.20 -3.55 -5.27
C CYS A 204 11.14 -4.69 -6.30
N LEU A 205 11.36 -5.94 -5.87
CA LEU A 205 11.26 -7.12 -6.75
C LEU A 205 9.80 -7.39 -7.15
N LEU A 206 8.85 -7.21 -6.22
CA LEU A 206 7.41 -7.32 -6.49
C LEU A 206 6.92 -6.29 -7.51
N LEU A 207 7.47 -5.07 -7.50
CA LEU A 207 7.13 -4.04 -8.51
C LEU A 207 7.44 -4.47 -9.96
N VAL A 208 8.32 -5.46 -10.14
CA VAL A 208 8.70 -5.98 -11.45
C VAL A 208 7.80 -7.14 -11.89
N ILE A 209 7.07 -7.77 -10.99
CA ILE A 209 6.20 -8.90 -11.34
C ILE A 209 4.81 -8.37 -11.65
N GLU A 210 4.37 -8.57 -12.89
CA GLU A 210 3.01 -8.28 -13.32
C GLU A 210 2.16 -9.55 -13.16
N THR A 211 0.91 -9.36 -12.71
CA THR A 211 -0.07 -10.44 -12.61
C THR A 211 -1.23 -10.11 -13.53
N ASP A 212 -1.47 -10.98 -14.51
CA ASP A 212 -2.58 -10.83 -15.45
C ASP A 212 -3.94 -11.17 -14.80
N GLU A 213 -5.06 -10.84 -15.46
CA GLU A 213 -6.43 -11.16 -14.99
C GLU A 213 -6.60 -12.66 -14.69
N ASN A 214 -5.88 -13.51 -15.43
CA ASN A 214 -5.84 -14.96 -15.24
C ASN A 214 -4.95 -15.41 -14.07
N ARG A 215 -4.44 -14.49 -13.25
CA ARG A 215 -3.48 -14.73 -12.14
C ARG A 215 -2.16 -15.39 -12.57
N GLN A 216 -1.83 -15.31 -13.86
CA GLN A 216 -0.52 -15.70 -14.38
C GLN A 216 0.47 -14.58 -14.09
N CYS A 217 1.67 -14.95 -13.62
CA CYS A 217 2.72 -14.00 -13.32
C CYS A 217 3.72 -13.98 -14.47
N SER A 218 4.14 -12.79 -14.88
CA SER A 218 5.23 -12.59 -15.83
C SER A 218 6.12 -11.45 -15.33
N ILE A 219 7.38 -11.45 -15.77
CA ILE A 219 8.23 -10.29 -15.56
C ILE A 219 7.71 -9.16 -16.43
N SER A 220 7.47 -8.00 -15.81
CA SER A 220 6.98 -6.83 -16.51
C SER A 220 7.86 -6.52 -17.72
N ASN A 221 7.20 -6.28 -18.85
CA ASN A 221 7.89 -5.58 -19.92
C ASN A 221 8.15 -4.18 -19.36
N ILE A 222 9.42 -3.85 -19.11
CA ILE A 222 9.86 -2.54 -18.63
C ILE A 222 9.22 -1.40 -19.44
N HIS A 223 8.86 -1.67 -20.70
CA HIS A 223 8.09 -0.81 -21.58
C HIS A 223 6.67 -0.42 -21.10
N GLN A 224 5.96 -1.30 -20.40
CA GLN A 224 4.63 -1.05 -19.82
C GLN A 224 4.71 -0.39 -18.43
N SER A 225 5.76 -0.69 -17.65
CA SER A 225 6.01 -0.02 -16.35
C SER A 225 6.50 1.44 -16.47
N TYR A 226 6.63 1.96 -17.69
CA TYR A 226 7.07 3.32 -18.00
C TYR A 226 6.07 4.43 -17.65
N SER A 227 4.82 4.12 -17.32
CA SER A 227 3.86 5.14 -16.88
C SER A 227 4.35 5.87 -15.61
N GLN A 228 5.20 5.23 -14.78
CA GLN A 228 5.69 5.77 -13.50
C GLN A 228 7.08 6.43 -13.56
N LEU A 229 7.75 6.47 -14.72
CA LEU A 229 9.14 6.91 -14.87
C LEU A 229 9.28 8.22 -15.66
N ASN A 230 10.19 9.10 -15.25
CA ASN A 230 10.55 10.32 -16.00
C ASN A 230 11.17 9.91 -17.36
N ILE A 231 10.89 10.63 -18.43
CA ILE A 231 11.47 10.43 -19.78
C ILE A 231 13.00 10.28 -19.72
N LYS A 232 13.65 11.02 -18.83
CA LYS A 232 15.10 10.94 -18.58
C LYS A 232 15.52 9.57 -17.99
N THR A 233 14.79 9.06 -17.01
CA THR A 233 15.03 7.73 -16.44
C THR A 233 14.72 6.59 -17.41
N LYS A 234 13.78 6.78 -18.36
CA LYS A 234 13.52 5.81 -19.44
C LYS A 234 14.76 5.60 -20.32
N ARG A 235 15.40 6.70 -20.74
CA ARG A 235 16.65 6.64 -21.52
C ARG A 235 17.79 5.91 -20.80
N PHE A 236 17.89 6.05 -19.48
CA PHE A 236 18.89 5.33 -18.67
C PHE A 236 18.66 3.81 -18.65
N ILE A 237 17.40 3.39 -18.57
CA ILE A 237 17.02 1.97 -18.53
C ILE A 237 17.24 1.34 -19.91
N GLU A 238 17.04 2.10 -21.00
CA GLU A 238 17.13 1.65 -22.39
C GLU A 238 18.53 1.72 -23.02
N GLU A 239 19.61 2.07 -22.31
CA GLU A 239 20.94 2.17 -22.95
C GLU A 239 21.44 0.83 -23.55
N ASN A 240 20.90 -0.33 -23.12
CA ASN A 240 21.19 -1.66 -23.69
C ASN A 240 19.92 -2.54 -23.75
N PRO A 241 19.01 -2.34 -24.73
CA PRO A 241 17.68 -2.98 -24.73
C PRO A 241 17.70 -4.50 -25.00
N GLY A 242 18.82 -5.04 -25.50
CA GLY A 242 18.95 -6.45 -25.85
C GLY A 242 19.04 -7.43 -24.68
N ASN A 243 19.29 -6.97 -23.45
CA ASN A 243 19.40 -7.84 -22.28
C ASN A 243 18.39 -7.45 -21.18
N LYS A 244 17.25 -8.14 -21.16
CA LYS A 244 16.17 -7.94 -20.17
C LYS A 244 16.67 -7.88 -18.74
N GLN A 245 17.60 -8.77 -18.36
CA GLN A 245 18.18 -8.81 -17.01
C GLN A 245 18.93 -7.51 -16.66
N GLN A 246 19.67 -6.92 -17.60
CA GLN A 246 20.39 -5.67 -17.34
C GLN A 246 19.44 -4.50 -17.18
N CYS A 247 18.37 -4.44 -17.99
CA CYS A 247 17.38 -3.39 -17.90
C CYS A 247 16.62 -3.47 -16.56
N LEU A 248 16.24 -4.67 -16.11
CA LEU A 248 15.62 -4.88 -14.80
C LEU A 248 16.54 -4.45 -13.65
N LEU A 249 17.81 -4.85 -13.73
CA LEU A 249 18.80 -4.46 -12.74
C LEU A 249 18.96 -2.93 -12.69
N ARG A 250 19.05 -2.26 -13.84
CA ARG A 250 19.11 -0.79 -13.92
C ARG A 250 17.86 -0.15 -13.31
N PHE A 251 16.67 -0.68 -13.58
CA PHE A 251 15.43 -0.19 -13.02
C PHE A 251 15.42 -0.29 -11.49
N ILE A 252 15.69 -1.47 -10.93
CA ILE A 252 15.69 -1.65 -9.47
C ILE A 252 16.79 -0.84 -8.79
N LEU A 253 18.01 -0.85 -9.34
CA LEU A 253 19.11 -0.04 -8.79
C LEU A 253 18.79 1.46 -8.88
N SER A 254 18.05 1.92 -9.91
CA SER A 254 17.60 3.31 -9.97
C SER A 254 16.68 3.68 -8.81
N LYS A 255 15.82 2.76 -8.37
CA LYS A 255 14.96 2.97 -7.20
C LYS A 255 15.75 2.93 -5.89
N LEU A 256 16.72 2.03 -5.76
CA LEU A 256 17.59 1.98 -4.58
C LEU A 256 18.47 3.21 -4.42
N ILE A 257 19.07 3.71 -5.50
CA ILE A 257 19.88 4.94 -5.39
C ILE A 257 19.01 6.16 -5.10
N GLN A 258 17.69 6.10 -5.33
CA GLN A 258 16.81 7.21 -4.99
C GLN A 258 16.77 7.50 -3.48
N ILE A 259 17.02 6.48 -2.65
CA ILE A 259 17.09 6.62 -1.19
C ILE A 259 18.52 6.76 -0.66
N ALA A 260 19.52 6.80 -1.56
CA ALA A 260 20.92 6.93 -1.16
C ALA A 260 21.31 8.36 -0.82
N SER A 261 22.14 8.51 0.22
CA SER A 261 22.77 9.80 0.54
C SER A 261 23.75 10.23 -0.57
N PRO A 262 23.81 11.53 -0.93
CA PRO A 262 24.73 12.02 -1.96
C PRO A 262 26.20 11.67 -1.67
N GLU A 263 26.62 11.74 -0.40
CA GLU A 263 27.97 11.35 0.04
C GLU A 263 28.28 9.90 -0.33
N SER A 264 27.35 9.00 -0.04
CA SER A 264 27.56 7.57 -0.32
C SER A 264 27.69 7.29 -1.80
N ILE A 265 26.94 8.00 -2.65
CA ILE A 265 27.07 7.88 -4.10
C ILE A 265 28.46 8.31 -4.57
N ILE A 266 29.03 9.37 -3.99
CA ILE A 266 30.37 9.85 -4.37
C ILE A 266 31.47 8.90 -3.88
N PHE A 267 31.41 8.44 -2.63
CA PHE A 267 32.49 7.66 -2.02
C PHE A 267 32.40 6.15 -2.26
N LYS A 268 31.19 5.58 -2.26
CA LYS A 268 30.99 4.11 -2.31
C LYS A 268 30.72 3.61 -3.72
N LEU A 269 29.96 4.33 -4.54
CA LEU A 269 29.60 3.86 -5.88
C LEU A 269 30.82 3.56 -6.77
N PRO A 270 31.90 4.38 -6.79
CA PRO A 270 33.08 4.08 -7.61
C PRO A 270 33.83 2.81 -7.19
N THR A 271 33.69 2.42 -5.91
CA THR A 271 34.31 1.19 -5.37
C THR A 271 33.50 -0.07 -5.69
N PHE A 272 32.27 0.09 -6.17
CA PHE A 272 31.46 -1.03 -6.62
C PHE A 272 31.98 -1.49 -7.99
N GLN A 273 32.52 -2.70 -8.06
CA GLN A 273 33.17 -3.29 -9.24
C GLN A 273 32.15 -3.71 -10.32
N ASP A 274 31.18 -2.86 -10.63
CA ASP A 274 30.16 -3.14 -11.63
C ASP A 274 30.19 -2.09 -12.74
N LYS A 275 29.98 -2.55 -13.97
CA LYS A 275 29.92 -1.70 -15.18
C LYS A 275 28.83 -0.62 -15.06
N PHE A 276 27.87 -0.82 -14.17
CA PHE A 276 26.77 0.12 -13.92
C PHE A 276 27.15 1.32 -13.03
N ALA A 277 28.31 1.34 -12.36
CA ALA A 277 28.64 2.40 -11.41
C ALA A 277 28.60 3.80 -12.07
N GLN A 278 29.20 3.96 -13.25
CA GLN A 278 29.20 5.23 -13.97
C GLN A 278 27.80 5.62 -14.47
N SER A 279 27.02 4.64 -14.94
CA SER A 279 25.66 4.89 -15.43
C SER A 279 24.73 5.27 -14.28
N LEU A 280 24.87 4.63 -13.11
CA LEU A 280 24.10 4.94 -11.90
C LEU A 280 24.47 6.33 -11.35
N PHE A 281 25.76 6.70 -11.40
CA PHE A 281 26.21 8.02 -11.01
C PHE A 281 25.54 9.10 -11.88
N LYS A 282 25.53 8.89 -13.20
CA LYS A 282 24.83 9.77 -14.14
C LYS A 282 23.33 9.85 -13.83
N ASN A 283 22.70 8.71 -13.54
CA ASN A 283 21.28 8.65 -13.20
C ASN A 283 20.94 9.44 -11.94
N TYR A 284 21.72 9.28 -10.87
CA TYR A 284 21.52 9.99 -9.61
C TYR A 284 21.61 11.51 -9.78
N PHE A 285 22.68 12.03 -10.41
CA PHE A 285 22.91 13.48 -10.47
C PHE A 285 22.21 14.19 -11.65
N GLN A 286 21.92 13.50 -12.76
CA GLN A 286 21.37 14.14 -13.97
C GLN A 286 19.89 13.82 -14.23
N TYR A 287 19.40 12.67 -13.77
CA TYR A 287 18.05 12.19 -14.10
C TYR A 287 17.11 12.14 -12.90
N GLN A 288 17.64 12.07 -11.67
CA GLN A 288 16.86 12.13 -10.44
C GLN A 288 17.00 13.50 -9.77
N GLU A 289 15.92 13.96 -9.14
CA GLU A 289 15.91 15.21 -8.37
C GLU A 289 16.14 14.92 -6.88
N HIS A 290 17.33 15.30 -6.38
CA HIS A 290 17.76 15.09 -4.99
C HIS A 290 18.04 16.39 -4.22
N PHE A 291 18.15 17.52 -4.94
CA PHE A 291 18.67 18.77 -4.39
C PHE A 291 17.60 19.84 -4.19
N ASN A 292 16.48 19.75 -4.91
CA ASN A 292 15.43 20.75 -4.86
C ASN A 292 14.04 20.10 -4.79
N ILE A 293 13.36 20.32 -3.66
CA ILE A 293 12.01 19.81 -3.43
C ILE A 293 10.97 20.41 -4.40
N GLU A 294 11.16 21.65 -4.84
CA GLU A 294 10.27 22.30 -5.81
C GLU A 294 10.32 21.56 -7.15
N ASN A 295 11.52 21.31 -7.67
CA ASN A 295 11.71 20.57 -8.91
C ASN A 295 11.15 19.15 -8.78
N PHE A 296 11.42 18.49 -7.65
CA PHE A 296 10.92 17.15 -7.38
C PHE A 296 9.38 17.09 -7.42
N VAL A 297 8.69 18.02 -6.74
CA VAL A 297 7.22 18.08 -6.74
C VAL A 297 6.68 18.38 -8.15
N ARG A 298 7.30 19.29 -8.90
CA ARG A 298 6.91 19.55 -10.30
C ARG A 298 7.04 18.31 -11.18
N GLU A 299 8.14 17.57 -11.05
CA GLU A 299 8.32 16.33 -11.80
C GLU A 299 7.29 15.26 -11.42
N LEU A 300 6.83 15.21 -10.16
CA LEU A 300 5.78 14.31 -9.74
C LEU A 300 4.42 14.69 -10.33
N ILE A 301 4.05 15.98 -10.30
CA ILE A 301 2.78 16.47 -10.86
C ILE A 301 2.75 16.24 -12.38
N GLN A 302 3.83 16.57 -13.09
CA GLN A 302 3.93 16.33 -14.54
C GLN A 302 3.82 14.85 -14.90
N LYS A 303 4.34 13.94 -14.07
CA LYS A 303 4.15 12.50 -14.28
C LYS A 303 2.67 12.12 -14.17
N HIS A 304 1.95 12.72 -13.23
CA HIS A 304 0.53 12.45 -13.01
C HIS A 304 -0.34 12.95 -14.18
N GLU A 305 -0.13 14.18 -14.65
CA GLU A 305 -0.90 14.75 -15.78
C GLU A 305 -0.72 13.95 -17.09
N ASN A 306 0.47 13.42 -17.32
CA ASN A 306 0.77 12.58 -18.49
C ASN A 306 0.09 11.19 -18.41
N GLN A 307 -0.26 10.70 -17.22
CA GLN A 307 -1.01 9.44 -17.05
C GLN A 307 -2.50 9.63 -17.36
N SER A 308 -3.09 10.77 -16.98
CA SER A 308 -4.49 11.13 -17.30
C SER A 308 -4.75 11.44 -18.79
N SER A 309 -3.70 11.58 -19.60
CA SER A 309 -3.80 11.90 -21.03
C SER A 309 -3.95 10.67 -21.94
N TYR A 310 -3.86 9.45 -21.40
CA TYR A 310 -4.27 8.23 -22.09
C TYR A 310 -5.72 7.92 -21.71
N PRO A 311 -6.65 7.77 -22.68
CA PRO A 311 -8.03 7.47 -22.37
C PRO A 311 -8.08 6.06 -21.74
N ILE A 312 -8.19 6.02 -20.42
CA ILE A 312 -8.77 4.88 -19.72
C ILE A 312 -10.20 4.84 -20.26
N THR A 313 -10.48 3.84 -21.09
CA THR A 313 -11.83 3.56 -21.56
C THR A 313 -12.73 3.53 -20.35
N THR A 314 -13.72 4.40 -20.39
CA THR A 314 -14.79 4.59 -19.43
C THR A 314 -15.48 3.25 -19.15
N ASP A 315 -15.16 2.62 -18.04
CA ASP A 315 -16.10 1.78 -17.31
C ASP A 315 -16.51 2.53 -16.05
N THR A 316 -17.64 3.20 -16.21
CA THR A 316 -18.43 3.88 -15.18
C THR A 316 -18.68 2.95 -14.00
N HIS A 317 -18.44 3.46 -12.79
CA HIS A 317 -18.66 2.86 -11.46
C HIS A 317 -17.48 2.09 -10.85
N THR A 318 -16.36 2.80 -10.61
CA THR A 318 -15.34 2.43 -9.62
C THR A 318 -14.93 3.64 -8.77
N GLU A 319 -15.91 4.40 -8.27
CA GLU A 319 -15.70 5.29 -7.12
C GLU A 319 -15.68 4.47 -5.84
N ILE A 320 -14.61 3.70 -5.64
CA ILE A 320 -14.26 3.18 -4.33
C ILE A 320 -13.01 3.91 -3.90
N ASN A 321 -13.20 4.77 -2.91
CA ASN A 321 -12.23 5.56 -2.17
C ASN A 321 -11.17 4.70 -1.45
N THR A 322 -10.43 3.86 -2.18
CA THR A 322 -8.98 3.89 -2.05
C THR A 322 -8.51 4.99 -2.98
N ILE A 323 -8.62 6.24 -2.52
CA ILE A 323 -7.86 7.33 -3.13
C ILE A 323 -6.41 6.82 -3.11
N MET A 324 -5.88 6.45 -4.26
CA MET A 324 -4.47 6.08 -4.45
C MET A 324 -3.64 7.35 -4.29
N THR A 325 -3.70 7.92 -3.08
CA THR A 325 -2.85 9.02 -2.67
C THR A 325 -1.44 8.49 -2.73
N THR A 326 -0.65 9.04 -3.65
CA THR A 326 0.76 8.70 -3.68
C THR A 326 1.40 9.43 -2.51
N LYS A 327 1.66 8.70 -1.42
CA LYS A 327 2.39 9.21 -0.27
C LYS A 327 3.87 9.03 -0.51
N VAL A 328 4.61 10.13 -0.50
CA VAL A 328 6.06 10.16 -0.67
C VAL A 328 6.69 10.69 0.60
N ILE A 329 7.60 9.90 1.19
CA ILE A 329 8.43 10.36 2.31
C ILE A 329 9.74 10.91 1.75
N ILE A 330 10.03 12.16 2.05
CA ILE A 330 11.29 12.83 1.70
C ILE A 330 12.14 12.97 2.96
N TYR A 331 13.37 12.47 2.90
CA TYR A 331 14.37 12.69 3.94
C TYR A 331 15.18 13.94 3.60
N THR A 332 15.13 14.93 4.48
CA THR A 332 15.85 16.20 4.30
C THR A 332 17.07 16.23 5.22
N ARG A 333 18.15 16.86 4.76
CA ARG A 333 19.38 16.98 5.57
C ARG A 333 19.45 18.25 6.40
N THR A 334 18.78 19.30 5.94
CA THR A 334 19.01 20.68 6.39
C THR A 334 17.87 21.23 7.24
N SER A 335 16.63 20.80 7.00
CA SER A 335 15.47 21.28 7.75
C SER A 335 14.31 20.28 7.66
N PRO A 336 13.67 19.91 8.79
CA PRO A 336 12.41 19.16 8.79
C PRO A 336 11.24 19.97 8.24
N TYR A 337 11.40 21.30 8.16
CA TYR A 337 10.42 22.21 7.59
C TYR A 337 10.74 22.47 6.13
N VAL A 338 9.75 22.25 5.26
CA VAL A 338 9.75 22.86 3.92
C VAL A 338 9.48 24.36 4.07
N VAL A 339 10.52 25.11 4.43
CA VAL A 339 10.45 26.58 4.52
C VAL A 339 10.44 27.11 3.08
N GLY A 340 9.29 27.63 2.62
CA GLY A 340 9.24 28.41 1.39
C GLY A 340 8.29 27.97 0.28
N ILE A 341 7.35 27.03 0.50
CA ILE A 341 6.16 26.94 -0.37
C ILE A 341 5.14 27.98 0.11
N ASN A 342 5.58 29.25 0.13
CA ASN A 342 4.73 30.39 0.43
C ASN A 342 3.73 30.57 -0.72
N LYS A 343 2.55 31.13 -0.45
CA LYS A 343 1.50 31.41 -1.46
C LYS A 343 2.03 32.11 -2.73
N ALA A 344 3.14 32.85 -2.64
CA ALA A 344 3.79 33.53 -3.75
C ALA A 344 4.65 32.61 -4.65
N SER A 345 5.39 31.64 -4.10
CA SER A 345 6.13 30.64 -4.90
C SER A 345 5.15 29.66 -5.55
N LYS A 346 4.00 29.36 -4.92
CA LYS A 346 2.89 28.61 -5.55
C LYS A 346 2.37 29.29 -6.84
N TYR A 347 2.22 30.62 -6.83
CA TYR A 347 1.79 31.39 -8.01
C TYR A 347 2.85 31.40 -9.14
N GLN A 348 4.13 31.53 -8.79
CA GLN A 348 5.22 31.50 -9.78
C GLN A 348 5.54 30.09 -10.27
N LEU A 349 5.23 29.07 -9.47
CA LEU A 349 5.42 27.69 -9.87
C LEU A 349 4.56 27.34 -11.08
N PHE A 350 3.28 27.72 -11.06
CA PHE A 350 2.29 27.09 -11.95
C PHE A 350 1.67 28.04 -12.99
N ASN A 351 1.94 29.36 -12.97
CA ASN A 351 1.39 30.30 -13.96
C ASN A 351 2.36 30.78 -15.07
N LYS A 352 3.56 30.20 -15.22
CA LYS A 352 4.47 30.62 -16.32
C LYS A 352 4.26 29.89 -17.66
N GLN A 353 3.38 28.89 -17.71
CA GLN A 353 2.99 28.23 -18.96
C GLN A 353 1.53 27.82 -18.89
N ASN A 354 0.61 28.77 -19.06
CA ASN A 354 -0.61 28.62 -19.86
C ASN A 354 -1.55 29.81 -19.57
N ASN A 355 -1.49 30.81 -20.45
CA ASN A 355 -2.69 31.57 -20.76
C ASN A 355 -3.64 30.60 -21.46
N ASN A 356 -4.46 29.87 -20.70
CA ASN A 356 -5.77 29.35 -21.08
C ASN A 356 -6.35 28.54 -19.90
N THR A 357 -7.26 29.19 -19.17
CA THR A 357 -8.45 28.61 -18.54
C THR A 357 -8.31 27.23 -17.89
N PHE A 358 -7.70 27.12 -16.71
CA PHE A 358 -8.02 26.12 -15.69
C PHE A 358 -7.56 26.64 -14.31
N ASP A 359 -8.27 27.65 -13.80
CA ASP A 359 -8.19 28.10 -12.42
C ASP A 359 -9.05 27.18 -11.53
N GLU A 360 -8.68 25.90 -11.38
CA GLU A 360 -9.21 25.04 -10.32
C GLU A 360 -8.12 24.72 -9.29
N ASN A 361 -8.51 24.73 -8.01
CA ASN A 361 -7.68 24.85 -6.82
C ASN A 361 -6.60 23.76 -6.66
N ILE A 362 -5.35 24.09 -6.97
CA ILE A 362 -4.18 23.19 -6.79
C ILE A 362 -3.85 22.89 -5.32
N ASN A 363 -4.36 23.66 -4.35
CA ASN A 363 -4.28 23.28 -2.93
C ASN A 363 -5.02 21.96 -2.64
N ASP A 364 -5.92 21.53 -3.53
CA ASP A 364 -6.64 20.27 -3.40
C ASP A 364 -5.81 19.08 -3.90
N LEU A 365 -4.68 19.28 -4.61
CA LEU A 365 -3.88 18.22 -5.24
C LEU A 365 -2.63 17.78 -4.44
N VAL A 366 -2.04 18.63 -3.59
CA VAL A 366 -0.82 18.29 -2.84
C VAL A 366 -0.84 18.82 -1.41
N GLU A 367 -0.77 17.92 -0.43
CA GLU A 367 -0.60 18.24 0.98
C GLU A 367 0.80 17.86 1.46
N ILE A 368 1.37 18.72 2.31
CA ILE A 368 2.70 18.54 2.87
C ILE A 368 2.59 18.50 4.37
N LEU A 369 2.93 17.35 4.95
CA LEU A 369 2.97 17.11 6.37
C LEU A 369 4.44 17.12 6.81
N ASN A 370 4.84 18.19 7.51
CA ASN A 370 6.16 18.26 8.12
C ASN A 370 6.15 17.44 9.41
N LEU A 371 7.00 16.41 9.49
CA LEU A 371 7.21 15.67 10.73
C LEU A 371 8.28 16.38 11.57
N VAL A 372 8.26 16.17 12.89
CA VAL A 372 9.12 16.87 13.86
C VAL A 372 10.61 16.48 13.68
N SER A 373 10.89 15.32 13.10
CA SER A 373 12.22 14.86 12.64
C SER A 373 12.46 15.23 11.18
N SER A 374 13.71 15.17 10.70
CA SER A 374 14.24 15.56 9.37
C SER A 374 13.63 14.82 8.15
N SER A 375 12.31 14.71 8.10
CA SER A 375 11.49 13.92 7.21
C SER A 375 10.20 14.68 6.93
N VAL A 376 9.81 14.74 5.67
CA VAL A 376 8.60 15.41 5.20
C VAL A 376 7.74 14.38 4.47
N ILE A 377 6.46 14.28 4.79
CA ILE A 377 5.51 13.46 4.04
C ILE A 377 4.79 14.38 3.04
N LEU A 378 4.84 14.02 1.77
CA LEU A 378 4.01 14.59 0.73
C LEU A 378 2.88 13.61 0.41
N THR A 379 1.64 14.09 0.50
CA THR A 379 0.46 13.39 0.04
C THR A 379 -0.03 14.08 -1.21
N ILE A 380 -0.09 13.36 -2.33
CA ILE A 380 -0.68 13.86 -3.57
C ILE A 380 -2.09 13.28 -3.68
N TYR A 381 -3.09 14.16 -3.79
CA TYR A 381 -4.49 13.85 -3.96
C TYR A 381 -4.85 13.79 -5.45
N ASN A 382 -5.80 12.92 -5.79
CA ASN A 382 -6.32 12.73 -7.15
C ASN A 382 -7.45 13.70 -7.45
#